data_AF-A0A7X6VSK9-F1
#
_entry.id   AF-A0A7X6VSK9-F1
#
_cell.length_a   1.000
_cell.length_b   1.000
_cell.length_c   1.000
_cell.angle_alpha   90.00
_cell.angle_beta   90.00
_cell.angle_gamma   90.00
#
_symmetry.space_group_name_H-M   'P 1'
#
loop_
_entity.id
_entity.type
_entity.pdbx_description
1 polymer ?
#
loop_
_entity_poly.entity_id
_entity_poly.type
_entity_poly.pdbx_seq_one_letter_code
_entity_poly.pdbx_strand_id
1 'polypeptide(L)' 'YLSGPSAKNYIIPEKFAEAGIVLEYIKYEYPRYKQLYEPFNHYVSILDLLFNCGPDAPYYIWGWREDREVIEYDTL' A
#
# COMPACT_ATOMS: atom_id res chain seq x y z
N TYR A 1 2.52 3.39 15.33
CA TYR A 1 3.18 2.24 14.71
C TYR A 1 2.35 1.79 13.54
N LEU A 2 2.93 1.82 12.33
CA LEU A 2 2.26 1.41 11.10
C LEU A 2 2.77 0.02 10.71
N SER A 3 1.86 -0.95 10.59
CA SER A 3 2.21 -2.34 10.29
C SER A 3 1.58 -2.85 9.00
N GLY A 4 2.13 -3.93 8.45
CA GLY A 4 1.46 -4.67 7.37
C GLY A 4 0.17 -5.34 7.87
N PRO A 5 -0.85 -5.53 7.01
CA PRO A 5 -2.13 -6.14 7.37
C PRO A 5 -1.98 -7.58 7.89
N SER A 6 -0.97 -8.33 7.46
CA SER A 6 -0.68 -9.68 7.96
C SER A 6 -0.30 -9.70 9.44
N ALA A 7 0.17 -8.58 9.98
CA ALA A 7 0.55 -8.48 11.37
C ALA A 7 -0.63 -8.57 12.35
N LYS A 8 -1.86 -8.37 11.87
CA LYS A 8 -3.08 -8.59 12.65
C LYS A 8 -3.16 -10.02 13.23
N ASN A 9 -2.47 -10.98 12.63
CA ASN A 9 -2.47 -12.37 13.08
C ASN A 9 -1.64 -12.60 14.35
N TYR A 10 -0.74 -11.68 14.73
CA TYR A 10 0.17 -11.86 15.87
C TYR A 10 0.36 -10.61 16.73
N ILE A 11 -0.05 -9.43 16.27
CA ILE A 11 -0.02 -8.21 17.06
C ILE A 11 -1.09 -8.27 18.15
N ILE A 12 -0.70 -7.82 19.35
CA ILE A 12 -1.58 -7.62 20.51
C ILE A 12 -1.84 -6.11 20.62
N PRO A 13 -2.98 -5.58 20.11
CA PRO A 13 -3.25 -4.14 20.04
C PRO A 13 -3.20 -3.43 21.40
N GLU A 14 -3.57 -4.12 22.46
CA GLU A 14 -3.65 -3.60 23.83
C GLU A 14 -2.28 -3.11 24.30
N LYS A 15 -1.21 -3.82 23.94
CA LYS A 15 0.17 -3.42 24.29
C LYS A 15 0.58 -2.09 23.65
N PHE A 16 0.04 -1.78 22.48
CA PHE A 16 0.30 -0.49 21.82
C PHE A 16 -0.50 0.62 22.50
N ALA A 17 -1.78 0.34 22.84
CA ALA A 17 -2.63 1.29 23.54
C ALA A 17 -2.09 1.64 24.94
N GLU A 18 -1.66 0.66 25.72
CA GLU A 18 -1.04 0.84 27.05
C GLU A 18 0.25 1.68 26.98
N ALA A 19 0.99 1.58 25.89
CA ALA A 19 2.19 2.37 25.64
C ALA A 19 1.90 3.77 25.05
N GLY A 20 0.63 4.13 24.83
CA GLY A 20 0.24 5.39 24.19
C GLY A 20 0.64 5.46 22.70
N ILE A 21 0.77 4.31 22.02
CA ILE A 21 1.16 4.21 20.62
C ILE A 21 -0.06 3.90 19.76
N VAL A 22 -0.41 4.80 18.84
CA VAL A 22 -1.45 4.55 17.84
C VAL A 22 -1.00 3.43 16.91
N LEU A 23 -1.78 2.36 16.80
CA LEU A 23 -1.51 1.23 15.91
C LEU A 23 -2.37 1.35 14.65
N GLU A 24 -1.72 1.42 13.50
CA GLU A 24 -2.38 1.48 12.19
C GLU A 24 -1.87 0.37 11.27
N TYR A 25 -2.67 0.03 10.26
CA TYR A 25 -2.35 -1.00 9.29
C TYR A 25 -2.36 -0.45 7.87
N ILE A 26 -1.34 -0.78 7.09
CA ILE A 26 -1.21 -0.35 5.70
C ILE A 26 -2.31 -1.02 4.86
N LYS A 27 -2.94 -0.21 3.98
CA LYS A 27 -3.81 -0.69 2.90
C LYS A 27 -3.02 -0.71 1.59
N TYR A 28 -2.75 -1.89 1.05
CA TYR A 28 -2.00 -2.07 -0.20
C TYR A 28 -2.92 -1.98 -1.43
N GLU A 29 -3.49 -0.81 -1.66
CA GLU A 29 -4.42 -0.55 -2.78
C GLU A 29 -3.73 0.23 -3.90
N TYR A 30 -2.71 -0.38 -4.51
CA TYR A 30 -1.95 0.23 -5.60
C TYR A 30 -2.66 0.07 -6.94
N PRO A 31 -2.55 1.04 -7.87
CA PRO A 31 -3.14 0.93 -9.19
C PRO A 31 -2.54 -0.24 -9.96
N ARG A 32 -3.39 -0.95 -10.72
CA ARG A 32 -2.93 -2.00 -11.63
C ARG A 32 -2.31 -1.36 -12.87
N TYR A 33 -1.26 -1.99 -13.38
CA TYR A 33 -0.63 -1.67 -14.66
C TYR A 33 -0.64 -2.91 -15.55
N LYS A 34 -0.36 -2.71 -16.83
CA LYS A 34 -0.28 -3.82 -17.79
C LYS A 34 1.02 -4.60 -17.56
N GLN A 35 0.91 -5.83 -17.06
CA GLN A 35 2.04 -6.76 -16.93
C GLN A 35 2.20 -7.58 -18.22
N LEU A 36 3.37 -8.19 -18.40
CA LEU A 36 3.69 -9.02 -19.58
C LEU A 36 2.78 -10.26 -19.67
N TYR A 37 2.38 -10.81 -18.53
CA TYR A 37 1.55 -12.01 -18.44
C TYR A 37 0.32 -11.75 -17.56
N GLU A 38 -0.81 -12.33 -17.97
CA GLU A 38 -2.04 -12.35 -17.18
C GLU A 38 -2.12 -13.65 -16.35
N PRO A 39 -2.82 -13.64 -15.20
CA PRO A 39 -3.49 -12.49 -14.59
C PRO A 39 -2.52 -11.55 -13.86
N PHE A 40 -2.93 -10.29 -13.68
CA PHE A 40 -2.20 -9.32 -12.86
C PHE A 40 -1.83 -9.86 -11.46
N ASN A 41 -0.58 -9.67 -11.04
CA ASN A 41 -0.04 -10.09 -9.76
C ASN A 41 0.65 -8.93 -9.02
N HIS A 42 0.15 -8.59 -7.82
CA HIS A 42 0.75 -7.56 -6.95
C HIS A 42 2.07 -8.02 -6.27
N TYR A 43 2.37 -9.32 -6.24
CA TYR A 43 3.55 -9.90 -5.57
C TYR A 43 4.77 -9.96 -6.51
N VAL A 44 5.14 -8.82 -7.08
CA VAL A 44 6.26 -8.67 -8.01
C VAL A 44 7.27 -7.65 -7.49
N SER A 45 8.47 -7.63 -8.08
CA SER A 45 9.48 -6.61 -7.75
C SER A 45 9.16 -5.27 -8.41
N ILE A 46 9.76 -4.19 -7.91
CA ILE A 46 9.69 -2.87 -8.56
C ILE A 46 10.24 -2.89 -10.00
N LEU A 47 11.14 -3.84 -10.33
CA LEU A 47 11.66 -3.99 -11.68
C LEU A 47 10.57 -4.41 -12.68
N ASP A 48 9.56 -5.16 -12.25
CA ASP A 48 8.44 -5.55 -13.11
C ASP A 48 7.69 -4.29 -13.56
N LEU A 49 7.37 -3.38 -12.64
CA LEU A 49 6.73 -2.11 -12.96
C LEU A 49 7.60 -1.27 -13.91
N LEU A 50 8.89 -1.11 -13.58
CA LEU A 50 9.80 -0.26 -14.36
C LEU A 50 9.95 -0.76 -15.80
N PHE A 51 10.03 -2.09 -16.02
CA PHE A 51 10.17 -2.64 -17.36
C PHE A 51 8.86 -2.75 -18.14
N ASN A 52 7.72 -2.92 -17.48
CA ASN A 52 6.42 -2.94 -18.16
C ASN A 52 5.90 -1.53 -18.49
N CYS A 53 6.22 -0.52 -17.68
CA CYS A 53 5.69 0.85 -17.84
C CYS A 53 6.72 1.87 -18.32
N GLY A 54 8.02 1.61 -18.19
CA GLY A 54 9.06 2.52 -18.67
C GLY A 54 8.89 3.94 -18.12
N PRO A 55 8.89 4.98 -18.98
CA PRO A 55 8.69 6.37 -18.57
C PRO A 55 7.39 6.66 -17.81
N ASP A 56 6.37 5.81 -17.94
CA ASP A 56 5.07 5.97 -17.25
C ASP A 56 5.06 5.39 -15.84
N ALA A 57 6.11 4.66 -15.44
CA ALA A 57 6.21 4.07 -14.10
C ALA A 57 6.02 5.06 -12.93
N PRO A 58 6.52 6.32 -12.98
CA PRO A 58 6.30 7.29 -11.90
C PRO A 58 4.83 7.54 -11.57
N TYR A 59 3.92 7.42 -12.53
CA TYR A 59 2.48 7.54 -12.28
C TYR A 59 2.01 6.45 -11.31
N TYR A 60 2.41 5.19 -11.51
CA TYR A 60 1.99 4.07 -10.66
C TYR A 60 2.68 4.02 -9.29
N ILE A 61 3.78 4.76 -9.10
CA ILE A 61 4.48 4.86 -7.81
C ILE A 61 3.95 6.05 -7.00
N TRP A 62 3.86 7.22 -7.65
CA TRP A 62 3.61 8.51 -7.02
C TRP A 62 2.37 9.22 -7.57
N GLY A 63 2.26 9.36 -8.90
CA GLY A 63 1.27 10.23 -9.53
C GLY A 63 -0.18 9.88 -9.16
N TRP A 64 -0.51 8.59 -9.13
CA TRP A 64 -1.83 8.07 -8.78
C TRP A 64 -2.32 8.47 -7.37
N ARG A 65 -1.42 8.93 -6.49
CA ARG A 65 -1.77 9.40 -5.15
C ARG A 65 -2.42 10.77 -5.17
N GLU A 66 -2.12 11.59 -6.18
CA GLU A 66 -2.70 12.92 -6.37
C GLU A 66 -4.14 12.82 -6.90
N ASP A 67 -4.44 11.76 -7.63
CA ASP A 67 -5.79 11.44 -8.14
C ASP A 67 -6.70 10.79 -7.08
N ARG A 68 -6.16 10.44 -5.91
CA ARG A 68 -7.00 10.05 -4.78
C ARG A 68 -7.63 11.32 -4.24
N GLU A 69 -8.95 11.48 -4.43
CA GLU A 69 -9.75 12.39 -3.61
C GLU A 69 -9.28 12.23 -2.16
N VAL A 70 -9.00 13.35 -1.50
CA VAL A 70 -8.54 13.38 -0.12
C VAL A 70 -9.54 12.59 0.71
N ILE A 71 -9.20 11.36 1.08
CA ILE A 71 -9.96 10.62 2.07
C ILE A 71 -9.65 11.34 3.38
N GLU A 72 -10.58 12.17 3.85
CA GLU A 72 -10.60 12.61 5.24
C GLU A 72 -10.43 11.35 6.07
N TYR A 73 -9.31 11.25 6.78
CA TYR A 73 -9.17 10.24 7.81
C TYR A 73 -10.26 10.56 8.83
N ASP A 74 -11.23 9.66 8.96
CA ASP A 74 -12.23 9.70 10.02
C ASP A 74 -11.46 9.63 11.34
N THR A 75 -11.20 10.80 11.93
CA THR A 75 -10.66 10.93 13.27
C THR A 75 -11.78 10.57 14.23
N LEU A 76 -11.92 9.27 14.50
CA LEU A 76 -12.63 8.74 15.66
C LEU A 76 -11.61 8.24 16.68
#